data_AF-A0A8T4YD33-F1
#
_entry.id   AF-A0A8T4YD33-F1
#
_cell.length_a   1.000
_cell.length_b   1.000
_cell.length_c   1.000
_cell.angle_alpha   90.00
_cell.angle_beta   90.00
_cell.angle_gamma   90.00
#
_symmetry.space_group_name_H-M   'P 1'
#
loop_
_entity.id
_entity.type
_entity.pdbx_description
1 polymer ?
#
loop_
_entity_poly.entity_id
_entity_poly.type
_entity_poly.pdbx_seq_one_letter_code
_entity_poly.pdbx_strand_id
1 'polypeptide(L)'
;MSREVVKEKFPWLLVILVPLILGFIGPIWQLLIGSFPYWIANALGESVCHIGLTTAPFLTLLVTAPLYRIKSLRDRLGIKTLAYLYISSLTTSYFIHYPWALCTHYMYALRITLRELADMVIPTFMAPPYEVAILLSEGGPIDWSAWATPITWYWLLNVTVSFFMLSLATLFRRLWIDI
;
A
#
# COMPACT_ATOMS: atom_id res chain seq x y z
N MET A 1 2.21 -13.30 45.49
CA MET A 1 3.15 -13.27 44.36
C MET A 1 2.61 -12.28 43.33
N SER A 2 3.17 -11.08 43.25
CA SER A 2 2.87 -10.18 42.13
C SER A 2 3.49 -10.79 40.88
N ARG A 3 2.67 -11.10 39.87
CA ARG A 3 3.18 -11.41 38.53
C ARG A 3 3.89 -10.15 38.03
N GLU A 4 5.19 -10.23 37.78
CA GLU A 4 5.86 -9.25 36.93
C GLU A 4 5.17 -9.28 35.57
N VAL A 5 4.37 -8.25 35.29
CA VAL A 5 3.85 -8.02 33.96
C VAL A 5 5.04 -7.52 33.15
N VAL A 6 5.72 -8.43 32.46
CA VAL A 6 6.70 -8.07 31.44
C VAL A 6 5.96 -7.17 30.45
N LYS A 7 6.24 -5.87 30.48
CA LYS A 7 5.67 -4.91 29.51
C LYS A 7 6.21 -5.27 28.13
N GLU A 8 5.45 -6.08 27.40
CA GLU A 8 5.70 -6.35 26.00
C GLU A 8 5.70 -5.03 25.23
N LYS A 9 6.78 -4.78 24.50
CA LYS A 9 6.97 -3.54 23.75
C LYS A 9 6.19 -3.64 22.43
N PHE A 10 5.36 -2.65 22.15
CA PHE A 10 4.70 -2.50 20.86
C PHE A 10 5.75 -2.42 19.73
N PRO A 11 5.64 -3.23 18.65
CA PRO A 11 6.64 -3.30 17.58
C PRO A 11 6.52 -2.12 16.61
N TRP A 12 6.58 -0.90 17.14
CA TRP A 12 6.32 0.35 16.40
C TRP A 12 7.16 0.50 15.14
N LEU A 13 8.44 0.12 15.18
CA LEU A 13 9.34 0.23 14.04
C LEU A 13 8.86 -0.62 12.87
N LEU A 14 8.46 -1.87 13.14
CA LEU A 14 7.97 -2.77 12.09
C LEU A 14 6.61 -2.32 11.56
N VAL A 15 5.73 -1.82 12.43
CA VAL A 15 4.43 -1.27 12.07
C VAL A 15 4.55 0.00 11.22
N ILE A 16 5.66 0.74 11.32
CA ILE A 16 5.97 1.90 10.47
C ILE A 16 6.66 1.49 9.17
N LEU A 17 7.60 0.54 9.23
CA LEU A 17 8.37 0.12 8.06
C LEU A 17 7.52 -0.64 7.03
N VAL A 18 6.62 -1.51 7.48
CA VAL A 18 5.72 -2.25 6.57
C VAL A 18 4.88 -1.34 5.67
N PRO A 19 4.13 -0.35 6.16
CA PRO A 19 3.32 0.53 5.31
C PRO A 19 4.21 1.42 4.43
N LEU A 20 5.39 1.82 4.92
CA LEU A 20 6.33 2.64 4.17
C LEU A 20 6.90 1.89 2.95
N ILE A 21 7.30 0.63 3.16
CA ILE A 21 7.81 -0.26 2.11
C ILE A 21 6.69 -0.65 1.15
N LEU A 22 5.54 -1.12 1.66
CA LEU A 22 4.41 -1.54 0.83
C LEU A 22 3.82 -0.36 0.06
N GLY A 23 3.70 0.81 0.67
CA GLY A 23 3.22 2.01 0.00
C GLY A 23 4.15 2.49 -1.11
N PHE A 24 5.46 2.24 -1.02
CA PHE A 24 6.43 2.57 -2.07
C PHE A 24 6.42 1.55 -3.21
N ILE A 25 6.49 0.25 -2.87
CA ILE A 25 6.54 -0.84 -3.84
C ILE A 25 5.19 -1.03 -4.54
N GLY A 26 4.08 -0.83 -3.81
CA GLY A 26 2.72 -1.06 -4.29
C GLY A 26 2.38 -0.34 -5.60
N PRO A 27 2.54 0.99 -5.68
CA PRO A 27 2.31 1.75 -6.91
C PRO A 27 3.21 1.32 -8.06
N ILE A 28 4.50 1.07 -7.81
CA ILE A 28 5.44 0.60 -8.84
C ILE A 28 5.01 -0.77 -9.37
N TRP A 29 4.69 -1.70 -8.47
CA TRP A 29 4.18 -3.02 -8.81
C TRP A 29 2.94 -2.90 -9.71
N GLN A 30 2.00 -2.03 -9.35
CA GLN A 30 0.78 -1.83 -10.12
C GLN A 30 1.03 -1.28 -11.53
N LEU A 31 2.02 -0.39 -11.70
CA LEU A 31 2.43 0.15 -12.99
C LEU A 31 3.13 -0.90 -13.89
N LEU A 32 3.67 -1.96 -13.30
CA LEU A 32 4.35 -3.04 -14.02
C LEU A 32 3.41 -4.18 -14.44
N ILE A 33 2.18 -4.24 -13.93
CA ILE A 33 1.22 -5.27 -14.32
C ILE A 33 0.61 -4.89 -15.68
N GLY A 34 0.56 -5.87 -16.60
CA GLY A 34 -0.06 -5.72 -17.92
C GLY A 34 -1.57 -5.44 -17.87
N SER A 35 -2.15 -5.28 -19.06
CA SER A 35 -3.55 -4.88 -19.25
C SER A 35 -4.57 -5.86 -18.64
N PHE A 36 -5.84 -5.45 -18.64
CA PHE A 36 -6.96 -6.26 -18.14
C PHE A 36 -6.91 -7.72 -18.66
N PRO A 37 -7.15 -8.74 -17.81
CA PRO A 37 -7.59 -8.67 -16.40
C PRO A 37 -6.45 -8.70 -15.36
N TYR A 38 -5.19 -8.74 -15.79
CA TYR A 38 -4.06 -9.05 -14.92
C TYR A 38 -3.85 -8.01 -13.81
N TRP A 39 -4.08 -6.73 -14.11
CA TRP A 39 -4.02 -5.63 -13.14
C TRP A 39 -5.00 -5.71 -11.96
N ILE A 40 -6.03 -6.58 -12.03
CA ILE A 40 -7.00 -6.83 -10.96
C ILE A 40 -6.54 -8.06 -10.18
N ALA A 41 -6.30 -9.17 -10.88
CA ALA A 41 -5.99 -10.45 -10.24
C ALA A 41 -4.60 -10.48 -9.57
N ASN A 42 -3.65 -9.65 -10.02
CA ASN A 42 -2.27 -9.65 -9.54
C ASN A 42 -1.89 -8.39 -8.74
N ALA A 43 -2.87 -7.56 -8.36
CA ALA A 43 -2.61 -6.37 -7.55
C ALA A 43 -2.11 -6.76 -6.15
N LEU A 44 -1.19 -5.99 -5.57
CA LEU A 44 -0.81 -6.13 -4.16
C LEU A 44 -1.93 -5.68 -3.22
N GLY A 45 -2.84 -4.84 -3.71
CA GLY A 45 -4.03 -4.43 -3.00
C GLY A 45 -5.15 -5.47 -3.05
N GLU A 46 -6.39 -5.01 -3.07
CA GLU A 46 -7.56 -5.86 -3.31
C GLU A 46 -7.40 -6.58 -4.67
N SER A 47 -7.65 -7.88 -4.73
CA SER A 47 -7.47 -8.65 -5.98
C SER A 47 -8.74 -9.34 -6.45
N VAL A 48 -9.84 -9.20 -5.69
CA VAL A 48 -11.15 -9.77 -6.00
C VAL A 48 -12.24 -8.75 -5.67
N CYS A 49 -12.83 -8.18 -6.71
CA CYS A 49 -13.77 -7.05 -6.66
C CYS A 49 -15.03 -7.25 -5.79
N HIS A 50 -15.30 -8.47 -5.33
CA HIS A 50 -16.50 -8.82 -4.55
C HIS A 50 -16.24 -9.18 -3.09
N ILE A 51 -15.00 -9.47 -2.71
CA ILE A 51 -14.68 -9.96 -1.35
C ILE A 51 -13.65 -9.11 -0.62
N GLY A 52 -13.10 -8.06 -1.25
CA GLY A 52 -12.15 -7.16 -0.56
C GLY A 52 -10.87 -7.85 -0.12
N LEU A 53 -10.54 -9.02 -0.70
CA LEU A 53 -9.38 -9.80 -0.27
C LEU A 53 -8.13 -9.16 -0.84
N THR A 54 -7.23 -8.73 0.05
CA THR A 54 -6.00 -8.07 -0.34
C THR A 54 -4.82 -9.03 -0.31
N THR A 55 -3.88 -8.87 -1.25
CA THR A 55 -2.78 -9.83 -1.44
C THR A 55 -1.56 -9.54 -0.55
N ALA A 56 -1.28 -8.27 -0.24
CA ALA A 56 -0.11 -7.90 0.56
C ALA A 56 -0.06 -8.50 1.98
N PRO A 57 -1.18 -8.71 2.71
CA PRO A 57 -1.15 -9.37 4.02
C PRO A 57 -0.70 -10.81 3.94
N PHE A 58 -1.17 -11.55 2.94
CA PHE A 58 -0.74 -12.93 2.70
C PHE A 58 0.73 -12.99 2.31
N LEU A 59 1.20 -12.08 1.44
CA LEU A 59 2.62 -11.99 1.08
C LEU A 59 3.50 -11.60 2.28
N THR A 60 3.03 -10.68 3.13
CA THR A 60 3.74 -10.30 4.36
C THR A 60 3.87 -11.50 5.29
N LEU A 61 2.82 -12.31 5.44
CA LEU A 61 2.87 -13.56 6.19
C LEU A 61 3.78 -14.61 5.54
N LEU A 62 3.76 -14.73 4.23
CA LEU A 62 4.60 -15.67 3.48
C LEU A 62 6.09 -15.33 3.61
N VAL A 63 6.45 -14.04 3.53
CA VAL A 63 7.83 -13.55 3.71
C VAL A 63 8.29 -13.67 5.16
N THR A 64 7.39 -13.52 6.13
CA THR A 64 7.72 -13.69 7.55
C THR A 64 7.84 -15.15 7.96
N ALA A 65 7.18 -16.10 7.28
CA ALA A 65 7.24 -17.53 7.55
C ALA A 65 8.68 -18.11 7.64
N PRO A 66 9.61 -17.85 6.70
CA PRO A 66 11.00 -18.32 6.83
C PRO A 66 11.73 -17.67 8.01
N LEU A 67 11.43 -16.41 8.34
CA LEU A 67 12.04 -15.72 9.50
C LEU A 67 11.61 -16.38 10.82
N TYR A 68 10.38 -16.87 10.90
CA TYR A 68 9.86 -17.59 12.08
C TYR A 68 10.39 -19.03 12.22
N ARG A 69 11.07 -19.58 11.20
CA ARG A 69 11.81 -20.85 11.36
C ARG A 69 13.08 -20.68 12.20
N ILE A 70 13.59 -19.45 12.31
CA ILE A 70 14.74 -19.14 13.14
C ILE A 70 14.25 -18.91 14.57
N LYS A 71 14.58 -19.83 15.49
CA LYS A 71 14.13 -19.80 16.89
C LYS A 71 14.36 -18.44 17.57
N SER A 72 15.53 -17.84 17.37
CA SER A 72 15.85 -16.53 17.98
C SER A 72 14.96 -15.39 17.47
N LEU A 73 14.56 -15.40 16.19
CA LEU A 73 13.67 -14.40 15.62
C LEU A 73 12.23 -14.65 16.01
N ARG A 74 11.78 -15.91 16.01
CA ARG A 74 10.46 -16.30 16.49
C ARG A 74 10.22 -15.88 17.94
N ASP A 75 11.20 -16.16 18.81
CA ASP A 75 11.10 -15.84 20.23
C ASP A 75 11.18 -14.31 20.48
N ARG A 76 11.82 -13.55 19.58
CA ARG A 76 11.86 -12.07 19.62
C ARG A 76 10.61 -11.39 19.05
N LEU A 77 10.08 -11.89 17.94
CA LEU A 77 8.94 -11.27 17.25
C LEU A 77 7.61 -11.74 17.87
N GLY A 78 7.46 -13.03 18.14
CA GLY A 78 6.24 -13.59 18.76
C GLY A 78 4.99 -13.49 17.89
N ILE A 79 3.88 -14.07 18.36
CA ILE A 79 2.61 -14.12 17.62
C ILE A 79 1.96 -12.73 17.46
N LYS A 80 2.12 -11.87 18.47
CA LYS A 80 1.54 -10.52 18.48
C LYS A 80 2.14 -9.61 17.42
N THR A 81 3.46 -9.67 17.21
CA THR A 81 4.10 -8.92 16.13
C THR A 81 3.61 -9.38 14.78
N LEU A 82 3.43 -10.68 14.56
CA LEU A 82 2.86 -11.20 13.32
C LEU A 82 1.45 -10.66 13.06
N ALA A 83 0.61 -10.59 14.09
CA ALA A 83 -0.72 -9.98 14.00
C ALA A 83 -0.63 -8.48 13.66
N TYR A 84 0.30 -7.74 14.25
CA TYR A 84 0.51 -6.33 13.90
C TYR A 84 1.01 -6.14 12.45
N LEU A 85 1.90 -7.01 11.97
CA LEU A 85 2.36 -6.98 10.58
C LEU A 85 1.22 -7.30 9.62
N TYR A 86 0.36 -8.26 9.97
CA TYR A 86 -0.83 -8.59 9.19
C TYR A 86 -1.82 -7.41 9.15
N ILE A 87 -2.15 -6.81 10.30
CA ILE A 87 -3.06 -5.65 10.36
C ILE A 87 -2.47 -4.47 9.58
N SER A 88 -1.18 -4.19 9.77
CA SER A 88 -0.47 -3.11 9.09
C SER A 88 -0.48 -3.28 7.57
N SER A 89 -0.11 -4.47 7.09
CA SER A 89 -0.16 -4.80 5.66
C SER A 89 -1.59 -4.81 5.11
N LEU A 90 -2.59 -5.24 5.89
CA LEU A 90 -4.00 -5.23 5.51
C LEU A 90 -4.49 -3.81 5.28
N THR A 91 -4.24 -2.91 6.24
CA THR A 91 -4.61 -1.51 6.12
C THR A 91 -3.93 -0.86 4.91
N THR A 92 -2.62 -1.07 4.72
CA THR A 92 -1.91 -0.47 3.58
C THR A 92 -2.33 -1.04 2.24
N SER A 93 -2.56 -2.35 2.16
CA SER A 93 -2.96 -3.02 0.92
C SER A 93 -4.26 -2.47 0.35
N TYR A 94 -5.21 -2.09 1.21
CA TYR A 94 -6.46 -1.47 0.76
C TYR A 94 -6.21 -0.22 -0.08
N PHE A 95 -5.20 0.58 0.29
CA PHE A 95 -4.84 1.81 -0.41
C PHE A 95 -3.88 1.60 -1.59
N ILE A 96 -3.36 0.40 -1.80
CA ILE A 96 -2.52 0.09 -2.97
C ILE A 96 -3.38 -0.23 -4.22
N HIS A 97 -4.68 -0.49 -4.06
CA HIS A 97 -5.53 -1.00 -5.13
C HIS A 97 -5.91 0.01 -6.23
N TYR A 98 -6.06 -0.52 -7.45
CA TYR A 98 -6.48 0.14 -8.67
C TYR A 98 -7.67 -0.62 -9.28
N PRO A 99 -8.79 0.02 -9.71
CA PRO A 99 -9.02 1.45 -9.91
C PRO A 99 -9.71 2.19 -8.76
N TRP A 100 -10.16 1.50 -7.71
CA TRP A 100 -11.15 2.03 -6.78
C TRP A 100 -10.60 2.82 -5.59
N ALA A 101 -9.37 2.54 -5.13
CA ALA A 101 -8.87 3.14 -3.89
C ALA A 101 -8.19 4.52 -4.08
N LEU A 102 -7.73 4.85 -5.29
CA LEU A 102 -6.93 6.06 -5.53
C LEU A 102 -7.24 6.86 -6.79
N CYS A 103 -8.06 6.36 -7.72
CA CYS A 103 -8.30 6.99 -9.02
C CYS A 103 -7.01 7.44 -9.76
N THR A 104 -5.85 6.83 -9.46
CA THR A 104 -4.53 7.27 -9.93
C THR A 104 -4.38 7.13 -11.43
N HIS A 105 -4.66 5.96 -12.02
CA HIS A 105 -4.74 5.91 -13.49
C HIS A 105 -6.02 6.53 -14.05
N TYR A 106 -7.07 6.82 -13.27
CA TYR A 106 -8.12 7.67 -13.83
C TYR A 106 -7.50 9.00 -14.22
N MET A 107 -6.64 9.59 -13.39
CA MET A 107 -5.97 10.85 -13.76
C MET A 107 -5.06 10.69 -14.98
N TYR A 108 -4.30 9.59 -15.10
CA TYR A 108 -3.42 9.34 -16.26
C TYR A 108 -4.21 9.02 -17.54
N ALA A 109 -5.24 8.20 -17.43
CA ALA A 109 -6.15 7.88 -18.52
C ALA A 109 -6.95 9.13 -18.94
N LEU A 110 -7.33 10.00 -18.01
CA LEU A 110 -8.00 11.28 -18.30
C LEU A 110 -7.06 12.25 -19.02
N ARG A 111 -5.75 12.28 -18.68
CA ARG A 111 -4.73 13.00 -19.46
C ARG A 111 -4.71 12.55 -20.92
N ILE A 112 -4.94 11.27 -21.19
CA ILE A 112 -4.96 10.68 -22.53
C ILE A 112 -6.30 10.89 -23.23
N THR A 113 -7.41 10.58 -22.56
CA THR A 113 -8.75 10.48 -23.14
C THR A 113 -9.53 11.79 -23.14
N LEU A 114 -9.27 12.68 -22.17
CA LEU A 114 -9.94 13.98 -22.00
C LEU A 114 -8.90 15.10 -21.85
N ARG A 115 -7.92 15.15 -22.76
CA ARG A 115 -6.73 16.02 -22.68
C ARG A 115 -7.03 17.45 -22.25
N GLU A 116 -7.91 18.16 -22.96
CA GLU A 116 -8.21 19.57 -22.68
C GLU A 116 -8.74 19.78 -21.27
N LEU A 117 -9.68 18.94 -20.83
CA LEU A 117 -10.25 19.03 -19.50
C LEU A 117 -9.21 18.67 -18.43
N ALA A 118 -8.45 17.59 -18.66
CA ALA A 118 -7.41 17.13 -17.77
C ALA A 118 -6.32 18.18 -17.55
N ASP A 119 -5.95 18.92 -18.59
CA ASP A 119 -4.98 20.02 -18.52
C ASP A 119 -5.46 21.21 -17.67
N MET A 120 -6.78 21.40 -17.57
CA MET A 120 -7.38 22.44 -16.72
C MET A 120 -7.57 22.01 -15.27
N VAL A 121 -7.94 20.75 -15.02
CA VAL A 121 -8.44 20.32 -13.69
C VAL A 121 -7.50 19.41 -12.92
N ILE A 122 -6.56 18.74 -13.60
CA ILE A 122 -5.64 17.82 -12.96
C ILE A 122 -4.31 18.54 -12.72
N PRO A 123 -3.89 18.74 -11.46
CA PRO A 123 -2.58 19.31 -11.18
C PRO A 123 -1.45 18.39 -11.67
N THR A 124 -0.34 18.98 -12.12
CA THR A 124 0.83 18.24 -12.63
C THR A 124 1.54 17.41 -11.55
N PHE A 125 1.37 17.75 -10.27
CA PHE A 125 1.89 16.92 -9.17
C PHE A 125 1.07 15.63 -8.96
N MET A 126 -0.16 15.54 -9.49
CA MET A 126 -0.98 14.34 -9.40
C MET A 126 -0.85 13.46 -10.63
N ALA A 127 -0.55 14.04 -11.80
CA ALA A 127 -0.39 13.28 -13.04
C ALA A 127 0.59 14.00 -13.97
N PRO A 128 1.50 13.27 -14.63
CA PRO A 128 2.41 13.89 -15.58
C PRO A 128 1.64 14.43 -16.80
N PRO A 129 2.26 15.31 -17.61
CA PRO A 129 1.67 15.82 -18.84
C PRO A 129 1.31 14.70 -19.84
N TYR A 130 0.41 15.00 -20.77
CA TYR A 130 -0.06 14.05 -21.80
C TYR A 130 1.09 13.35 -22.53
N GLU A 131 2.12 14.09 -22.90
CA GLU A 131 3.30 13.68 -23.68
C GLU A 131 4.11 12.61 -22.96
N VAL A 132 4.04 12.58 -21.63
CA VAL A 132 4.66 11.56 -20.79
C VAL A 132 3.68 10.41 -20.53
N ALA A 133 2.40 10.73 -20.28
CA ALA A 133 1.38 9.74 -19.95
C ALA A 133 1.04 8.82 -21.14
N ILE A 134 1.01 9.34 -22.37
CA ILE A 134 0.64 8.60 -23.58
C ILE A 134 1.59 7.43 -23.87
N LEU A 135 2.86 7.55 -23.46
CA LEU A 135 3.86 6.50 -23.60
C LEU A 135 3.52 5.23 -22.81
N LEU A 136 2.66 5.31 -21.79
CA LEU A 136 2.13 4.12 -21.11
C LEU A 136 1.23 3.28 -22.03
N SER A 137 0.56 3.91 -22.99
CA SER A 137 -0.33 3.26 -23.96
C SER A 137 0.41 2.87 -25.24
N GLU A 138 1.27 3.75 -25.75
CA GLU A 138 1.97 3.56 -27.02
C GLU A 138 3.25 2.72 -26.88
N GLY A 139 3.78 2.61 -25.66
CA GLY A 139 5.08 2.02 -25.39
C GLY A 139 6.22 2.99 -25.72
N GLY A 140 7.25 3.01 -24.89
CA GLY A 140 8.39 3.90 -25.08
C GLY A 140 9.26 4.04 -23.84
N PRO A 141 10.35 4.82 -23.93
CA PRO A 141 11.19 5.11 -22.77
C PRO A 141 10.40 5.90 -21.72
N ILE A 142 10.43 5.43 -20.47
CA ILE A 142 9.75 6.09 -19.35
C ILE A 142 10.61 7.25 -18.85
N ASP A 143 10.07 8.47 -18.87
CA ASP A 143 10.68 9.63 -18.21
C ASP A 143 10.40 9.60 -16.70
N TRP A 144 11.28 8.90 -15.97
CA TRP A 144 11.19 8.77 -14.52
C TRP A 144 11.21 10.11 -13.76
N SER A 145 11.76 11.17 -14.35
CA SER A 145 11.80 12.49 -13.70
C SER A 145 10.41 13.12 -13.64
N ALA A 146 9.64 13.04 -14.72
CA ALA A 146 8.26 13.49 -14.77
C ALA A 146 7.32 12.66 -13.88
N TRP A 147 7.64 11.37 -13.71
CA TRP A 147 6.88 10.45 -12.84
C TRP A 147 7.21 10.58 -11.35
N ALA A 148 8.40 11.08 -10.99
CA ALA A 148 8.85 11.13 -9.60
C ALA A 148 7.89 11.90 -8.69
N THR A 149 7.37 13.05 -9.15
CA THR A 149 6.45 13.89 -8.37
C THR A 149 5.10 13.21 -8.15
N PRO A 150 4.36 12.75 -9.18
CA PRO A 150 3.14 11.96 -9.00
C PRO A 150 3.32 10.73 -8.11
N ILE A 151 4.40 9.97 -8.31
CA ILE A 151 4.69 8.79 -7.49
C ILE A 151 4.84 9.19 -6.02
N THR A 152 5.61 10.25 -5.75
CA THR A 152 5.84 10.73 -4.38
C THR A 152 4.55 11.24 -3.74
N TRP A 153 3.73 11.97 -4.49
CA TRP A 153 2.44 12.48 -4.01
C TRP A 153 1.52 11.35 -3.55
N TYR A 154 1.31 10.34 -4.42
CA TYR A 154 0.44 9.22 -4.06
C TYR A 154 1.06 8.34 -2.99
N TRP A 155 2.38 8.18 -2.97
CA TRP A 155 3.07 7.51 -1.88
C TRP A 155 2.78 8.19 -0.52
N LEU A 156 2.95 9.51 -0.44
CA LEU A 156 2.66 10.29 0.77
C LEU A 156 1.19 10.15 1.17
N LEU A 157 0.27 10.32 0.22
CA LEU A 157 -1.17 10.16 0.47
C LEU A 157 -1.48 8.79 1.08
N ASN A 158 -0.96 7.71 0.48
CA ASN A 158 -1.15 6.35 0.96
C ASN A 158 -0.60 6.11 2.35
N VAL A 159 0.62 6.59 2.61
CA VAL A 159 1.27 6.44 3.92
C VAL A 159 0.50 7.21 4.99
N THR A 160 0.11 8.46 4.71
CA THR A 160 -0.64 9.28 5.65
C THR A 160 -2.00 8.69 5.96
N VAL A 161 -2.75 8.24 4.94
CA VAL A 161 -4.05 7.61 5.13
C VAL A 161 -3.91 6.27 5.87
N SER A 162 -2.90 5.47 5.54
CA SER A 162 -2.60 4.22 6.26
C SER A 162 -2.31 4.48 7.73
N PHE A 163 -1.48 5.47 8.06
CA PHE A 163 -1.19 5.83 9.45
C PHE A 163 -2.42 6.36 10.18
N PHE A 164 -3.25 7.14 9.51
CA PHE A 164 -4.52 7.61 10.06
C PHE A 164 -5.43 6.42 10.42
N MET A 165 -5.62 5.47 9.50
CA MET A 165 -6.44 4.28 9.73
C MET A 165 -5.86 3.35 10.80
N LEU A 166 -4.53 3.17 10.83
CA LEU A 166 -3.86 2.41 11.90
C LEU A 166 -4.00 3.08 13.26
N SER A 167 -3.97 4.41 13.30
CA SER A 167 -4.20 5.18 14.53
C SER A 167 -5.63 4.98 15.04
N LEU A 168 -6.63 5.03 14.15
CA LEU A 168 -8.01 4.71 14.48
C LEU A 168 -8.15 3.27 15.01
N ALA A 169 -7.60 2.29 14.29
CA ALA A 169 -7.65 0.88 14.70
C ALA A 169 -7.00 0.66 16.08
N THR A 170 -5.88 1.34 16.36
CA THR A 170 -5.18 1.26 17.66
C THR A 170 -6.00 1.92 18.77
N LEU A 171 -6.64 3.06 18.50
CA LEU A 171 -7.50 3.76 19.46
C LEU A 171 -8.73 2.93 19.82
N PHE A 172 -9.39 2.34 18.82
CA PHE A 172 -10.54 1.46 19.04
C PHE A 172 -10.16 0.13 19.69
N ARG A 173 -8.99 -0.45 19.37
CA ARG A 173 -8.48 -1.64 20.05
C ARG A 173 -8.43 -1.44 21.58
N ARG A 174 -7.88 -0.31 22.04
CA ARG A 174 -7.76 0.01 23.47
C ARG A 174 -9.12 0.15 24.16
N LEU A 175 -10.17 0.51 23.42
CA LEU A 175 -11.52 0.76 23.94
C LEU A 175 -12.49 -0.42 23.77
N TRP A 176 -12.16 -1.42 22.94
CA TRP A 176 -13.10 -2.52 22.63
C TRP A 176 -12.54 -3.92 22.92
N ILE A 177 -11.22 -4.12 22.82
CA ILE A 177 -10.61 -5.46 22.89
C ILE A 177 -9.84 -5.65 24.20
N ASP A 178 -9.21 -4.60 24.70
CA ASP A 178 -8.41 -4.64 25.95
C ASP A 178 -9.25 -4.26 27.20
N ILE A 179 -10.60 -4.33 27.14
CA ILE A 179 -11.53 -4.26 28.30
C ILE A 179 -11.60 -5.61 29.00
#